data_AF-A0A167MX12-F1
#
_entry.id   AF-A0A167MX12-F1
#
_cell.length_a   1.000
_cell.length_b   1.000
_cell.length_c   1.000
_cell.angle_alpha   90.00
_cell.angle_beta   90.00
_cell.angle_gamma   90.00
#
_symmetry.space_group_name_H-M   'P 1'
#
loop_
_entity.id
_entity.type
_entity.pdbx_description
1 polymer ?
#
loop_
_entity_poly.entity_id
_entity_poly.type
_entity_poly.pdbx_seq_one_letter_code
_entity_poly.pdbx_strand_id
1 'polypeptide(L)'
;MTSLYRFAFTCLYPITLVGCQITSVVEKEPTPSLEAPCWLQAPVQSNQVGFIGTAAPFSATQNGSLIASRKRALVRLLEHYAISEIDIELSKVTHDSKNISLENGQIVYFSDPHITADTLYSYASTSALTTNKQCQSVECDFSQCQPSWLCQNNHNSVIGVSYYTAFAHQQIPMSAQNAKILAGYLSQARVNVTEQLRESYASDAQSQSKYALNLSRQGDVSAQKIEQPILMTNSCTYGATLFANYSLPTQQEVPLSTSINWRERQEFEGRSIVLGNFGEDGTIAPDNLLSSAIKFAIRDALVELAKIKGIEISSDTTLVQNEGRYFLNNTYYTIAQTVNGRLLDIQINYKDGFPNVYVWLLEGS
;
A
#
# COMPACT_ATOMS: atom_id res chain seq x y z
N MET A 1 37.07 19.41 -86.50
CA MET A 1 37.35 18.37 -85.49
C MET A 1 38.27 18.97 -84.43
N THR A 2 37.69 19.51 -83.36
CA THR A 2 38.40 19.94 -82.15
C THR A 2 37.36 20.24 -81.08
N SER A 3 37.50 19.64 -79.90
CA SER A 3 37.66 20.34 -78.63
C SER A 3 37.28 19.43 -77.46
N LEU A 4 38.22 19.29 -76.53
CA LEU A 4 38.05 18.79 -75.17
C LEU A 4 38.66 19.85 -74.26
N TYR A 5 37.88 20.41 -73.34
CA TYR A 5 38.42 21.11 -72.16
C TYR A 5 37.42 21.21 -71.01
N ARG A 6 37.93 20.78 -69.83
CA ARG A 6 37.82 21.32 -68.45
C ARG A 6 36.51 21.27 -67.63
N PHE A 7 36.63 20.46 -66.56
CA PHE A 7 36.25 20.67 -65.15
C PHE A 7 35.74 22.05 -64.69
N ALA A 8 34.66 22.04 -63.89
CA ALA A 8 34.53 22.85 -62.69
C ALA A 8 33.56 22.22 -61.67
N PHE A 9 33.97 22.26 -60.40
CA PHE A 9 33.31 21.80 -59.18
C PHE A 9 32.00 22.55 -58.89
N THR A 10 31.02 21.85 -58.31
CA THR A 10 30.00 22.46 -57.46
C THR A 10 29.78 21.63 -56.20
N CYS A 11 30.20 22.21 -55.07
CA CYS A 11 30.03 21.72 -53.71
C CYS A 11 28.54 21.71 -53.31
N LEU A 12 28.01 20.55 -52.93
CA LEU A 12 26.73 20.42 -52.24
C LEU A 12 26.99 20.45 -50.72
N TYR A 13 26.61 21.57 -50.08
CA TYR A 13 26.58 21.69 -48.63
C TYR A 13 25.41 20.87 -48.04
N PRO A 14 25.59 20.18 -46.91
CA PRO A 14 24.49 19.54 -46.20
C PRO A 14 23.67 20.60 -45.45
N ILE A 15 22.36 20.64 -45.72
CA ILE A 15 21.39 21.40 -44.95
C ILE A 15 21.22 20.69 -43.60
N THR A 16 21.84 21.23 -42.55
CA THR A 16 21.57 20.82 -41.17
C THR A 16 20.20 21.37 -40.76
N LEU A 17 19.20 20.49 -40.68
CA LEU A 17 17.93 20.74 -40.02
C LEU A 17 18.19 20.93 -38.52
N VAL A 18 18.31 22.19 -38.09
CA VAL A 18 18.25 22.55 -36.66
C VAL A 18 16.78 22.46 -36.24
N GLY A 19 16.40 21.33 -35.67
CA GLY A 19 15.12 21.19 -35.00
C GLY A 19 15.10 22.11 -33.77
N CYS A 20 14.26 23.14 -33.80
CA CYS A 20 13.88 23.87 -32.59
C CYS A 20 13.16 22.91 -31.65
N GLN A 21 13.85 22.38 -30.64
CA GLN A 21 13.21 21.86 -29.44
C GLN A 21 12.67 23.06 -28.66
N ILE A 22 11.48 23.52 -29.02
CA ILE A 22 10.67 24.35 -28.13
C ILE A 22 10.19 23.40 -27.04
N THR A 23 11.01 23.22 -26.01
CA THR A 23 10.51 22.77 -24.72
C THR A 23 9.67 23.93 -24.19
N SER A 24 8.37 23.90 -24.47
CA SER A 24 7.42 24.65 -23.68
C SER A 24 7.54 24.11 -22.26
N VAL A 25 8.36 24.80 -21.46
CA VAL A 25 8.24 24.81 -20.01
C VAL A 25 6.84 25.36 -19.77
N VAL A 26 5.87 24.45 -19.71
CA VAL A 26 4.57 24.74 -19.13
C VAL A 26 4.89 25.00 -17.68
N GLU A 27 5.05 26.29 -17.33
CA GLU A 27 4.92 26.75 -15.96
C GLU A 27 3.64 26.12 -15.43
N LYS A 28 3.82 25.13 -14.55
CA LYS A 28 2.72 24.44 -13.91
C LYS A 28 2.05 25.50 -13.05
N GLU A 29 0.98 26.10 -13.58
CA GLU A 29 0.14 27.01 -12.80
C GLU A 29 -0.12 26.33 -11.45
N PRO A 30 0.06 27.05 -10.32
CA PRO A 30 -0.18 26.49 -9.01
C PRO A 30 -1.61 25.97 -8.99
N THR A 31 -1.74 24.65 -8.94
CA THR A 31 -3.03 23.98 -8.94
C THR A 31 -3.79 24.53 -7.72
N PRO A 32 -5.01 25.05 -7.89
CA PRO A 32 -5.76 25.59 -6.75
C PRO A 32 -5.84 24.49 -5.69
N SER A 33 -5.45 24.82 -4.45
CA SER A 33 -5.51 23.85 -3.36
C SER A 33 -6.98 23.44 -3.22
N LEU A 34 -7.28 22.19 -3.58
CA LEU A 34 -8.62 21.63 -3.42
C LEU A 34 -8.90 21.55 -1.91
N GLU A 35 -9.64 22.54 -1.42
CA GLU A 35 -10.17 22.54 -0.07
C GLU A 35 -11.18 21.39 0.05
N ALA A 36 -10.97 20.53 1.04
CA ALA A 36 -11.85 19.43 1.37
C ALA A 36 -12.15 19.45 2.88
N PRO A 37 -13.29 18.91 3.33
CA PRO A 37 -13.57 18.84 4.76
C PRO A 37 -12.49 18.04 5.48
N CYS A 38 -12.03 18.54 6.63
CA CYS A 38 -10.96 17.89 7.40
C CYS A 38 -11.29 16.44 7.78
N TRP A 39 -12.58 16.13 7.98
CA TRP A 39 -13.03 14.77 8.29
C TRP A 39 -12.78 13.78 7.15
N LEU A 40 -12.58 14.25 5.91
CA LEU A 40 -12.28 13.38 4.77
C LEU A 40 -10.90 12.73 4.93
N GLN A 41 -9.94 13.45 5.50
CA GLN A 41 -8.58 12.97 5.74
C GLN A 41 -8.38 12.44 7.14
N ALA A 42 -9.02 13.03 8.14
CA ALA A 42 -8.89 12.66 9.55
C ALA A 42 -10.29 12.51 10.17
N PRO A 43 -11.01 11.41 9.86
CA PRO A 43 -12.38 11.19 10.33
C PRO A 43 -12.45 10.86 11.82
N VAL A 44 -11.32 10.50 12.43
CA VAL A 44 -11.17 10.23 13.87
C VAL A 44 -10.30 11.31 14.50
N GLN A 45 -10.81 11.94 15.56
CA GLN A 45 -10.16 12.94 16.38
C GLN A 45 -10.35 12.59 17.87
N SER A 46 -9.61 13.26 18.76
CA SER A 46 -9.52 12.91 20.19
C SER A 46 -10.87 12.78 20.92
N ASN A 47 -11.91 13.48 20.45
CA ASN A 47 -13.25 13.51 21.02
C ASN A 47 -14.35 13.10 20.03
N GLN A 48 -13.97 12.59 18.86
CA GLN A 48 -14.90 12.35 17.76
C GLN A 48 -14.44 11.18 16.91
N VAL A 49 -15.19 10.09 16.99
CA VAL A 49 -15.07 8.96 16.06
C VAL A 49 -16.15 9.12 15.01
N GLY A 50 -15.78 9.03 13.74
CA GLY A 50 -16.77 8.96 12.69
C GLY A 50 -16.26 8.24 11.46
N PHE A 51 -17.18 8.06 10.53
CA PHE A 51 -17.03 7.15 9.41
C PHE A 51 -17.44 7.84 8.13
N ILE A 52 -16.71 7.54 7.07
CA ILE A 52 -16.94 8.11 5.75
C ILE A 52 -17.71 7.12 4.91
N GLY A 53 -18.82 7.59 4.37
CA GLY A 53 -19.54 6.95 3.29
C GLY A 53 -19.17 7.59 1.96
N THR A 54 -19.15 6.78 0.92
CA THR A 54 -18.85 7.21 -0.45
C THR A 54 -19.94 6.72 -1.39
N ALA A 55 -20.24 7.47 -2.44
CA ALA A 55 -21.11 7.05 -3.54
C ALA A 55 -20.68 7.72 -4.85
N ALA A 56 -21.15 7.21 -5.98
CA ALA A 56 -21.07 7.95 -7.24
C ALA A 56 -21.78 9.30 -7.08
N PRO A 57 -21.30 10.39 -7.68
CA PRO A 57 -21.85 11.73 -7.48
C PRO A 57 -23.27 11.88 -8.04
N PHE A 58 -23.61 11.07 -9.04
CA PHE A 58 -24.91 11.08 -9.70
C PHE A 58 -25.62 9.74 -9.53
N SER A 59 -26.94 9.79 -9.42
CA SER A 59 -27.83 8.63 -9.32
C SER A 59 -29.05 8.84 -10.22
N ALA A 60 -29.60 7.74 -10.74
CA ALA A 60 -30.88 7.75 -11.46
C ALA A 60 -32.06 8.08 -10.52
N THR A 61 -31.91 7.86 -9.21
CA THR A 61 -32.90 8.21 -8.21
C THR A 61 -32.56 9.58 -7.62
N GLN A 62 -33.57 10.44 -7.46
CA GLN A 62 -33.39 11.73 -6.80
C GLN A 62 -32.77 11.54 -5.40
N ASN A 63 -31.69 12.25 -5.11
CA ASN A 63 -30.90 12.15 -3.88
C ASN A 63 -30.35 10.75 -3.55
N GLY A 64 -30.40 9.80 -4.49
CA GLY A 64 -30.00 8.41 -4.27
C GLY A 64 -28.55 8.27 -3.82
N SER A 65 -27.63 9.05 -4.41
CA SER A 65 -26.21 9.08 -4.04
C SER A 65 -25.97 9.57 -2.61
N LEU A 66 -26.69 10.62 -2.19
CA LEU A 66 -26.58 11.16 -0.83
C LEU A 66 -27.05 10.14 0.20
N ILE A 67 -28.23 9.54 -0.04
CA ILE A 67 -28.79 8.52 0.85
C ILE A 67 -27.86 7.31 0.91
N ALA A 68 -27.35 6.83 -0.23
CA ALA A 68 -26.44 5.70 -0.28
C ALA A 68 -25.12 5.98 0.46
N SER A 69 -24.56 7.18 0.29
CA SER A 69 -23.34 7.60 0.99
C SER A 69 -23.56 7.65 2.51
N ARG A 70 -24.63 8.31 2.98
CA ARG A 70 -24.99 8.34 4.41
C ARG A 70 -25.23 6.95 5.00
N LYS A 71 -25.95 6.08 4.29
CA LYS A 71 -26.17 4.69 4.70
C LYS A 71 -24.85 3.94 4.86
N ARG A 72 -23.92 4.08 3.92
CA ARG A 72 -22.58 3.44 4.01
C ARG A 72 -21.78 3.96 5.19
N ALA A 73 -21.81 5.27 5.47
CA ALA A 73 -21.20 5.84 6.66
C ALA A 73 -21.81 5.25 7.95
N LEU A 74 -23.14 5.18 8.00
CA LEU A 74 -23.88 4.65 9.13
C LEU A 74 -23.59 3.16 9.37
N VAL A 75 -23.57 2.31 8.33
CA VAL A 75 -23.23 0.88 8.47
C VAL A 75 -21.90 0.71 9.21
N ARG A 76 -20.86 1.46 8.82
CA ARG A 76 -19.54 1.36 9.46
C ARG A 76 -19.56 1.81 10.93
N LEU A 77 -20.34 2.84 11.24
CA LEU A 77 -20.54 3.31 12.61
C LEU A 77 -21.25 2.25 13.46
N LEU A 78 -22.32 1.64 12.94
CA LEU A 78 -23.08 0.59 13.63
C LEU A 78 -22.22 -0.66 13.85
N GLU A 79 -21.46 -1.07 12.81
CA GLU A 79 -20.49 -2.16 12.90
C GLU A 79 -19.46 -1.92 14.01
N HIS A 80 -18.91 -0.69 14.08
CA HIS A 80 -17.91 -0.32 15.08
C HIS A 80 -18.43 -0.40 16.52
N TYR A 81 -19.65 0.07 16.77
CA TYR A 81 -20.28 0.01 18.09
C TYR A 81 -21.03 -1.31 18.36
N ALA A 82 -20.88 -2.32 17.49
CA ALA A 82 -21.56 -3.61 17.57
C ALA A 82 -23.10 -3.49 17.74
N ILE A 83 -23.70 -2.50 17.08
CA ILE A 83 -25.15 -2.28 17.11
C ILE A 83 -25.81 -3.28 16.16
N SER A 84 -26.76 -4.04 16.69
CA SER A 84 -27.54 -5.03 15.93
C SER A 84 -28.64 -4.36 15.10
N GLU A 85 -29.29 -5.11 14.21
CA GLU A 85 -30.46 -4.64 13.43
C GLU A 85 -30.18 -3.46 12.49
N ILE A 86 -29.03 -3.51 11.83
CA ILE A 86 -28.53 -2.48 10.88
C ILE A 86 -29.61 -2.03 9.89
N ASP A 87 -30.40 -2.94 9.33
CA ASP A 87 -31.42 -2.61 8.32
C ASP A 87 -32.51 -1.67 8.83
N ILE A 88 -32.90 -1.79 10.11
CA ILE A 88 -33.89 -0.92 10.73
C ILE A 88 -33.31 0.49 10.85
N GLU A 89 -32.08 0.61 11.32
CA GLU A 89 -31.41 1.91 11.44
C GLU A 89 -31.18 2.57 10.07
N LEU A 90 -30.86 1.80 9.04
CA LEU A 90 -30.71 2.32 7.68
C LEU A 90 -32.03 2.82 7.09
N SER A 91 -33.18 2.32 7.54
CA SER A 91 -34.49 2.79 7.05
C SER A 91 -34.79 4.24 7.49
N LYS A 92 -34.17 4.69 8.60
CA LYS A 92 -34.34 6.05 9.15
C LYS A 92 -33.60 7.12 8.34
N VAL A 93 -32.66 6.73 7.47
CA VAL A 93 -31.84 7.68 6.69
C VAL A 93 -32.61 8.25 5.51
N THR A 94 -32.90 9.54 5.56
CA THR A 94 -33.51 10.32 4.48
C THR A 94 -32.54 11.37 3.91
N HIS A 95 -32.93 12.02 2.80
CA HIS A 95 -32.12 13.06 2.18
C HIS A 95 -32.01 14.33 3.04
N ASP A 96 -32.99 14.61 3.90
CA ASP A 96 -32.98 15.77 4.81
C ASP A 96 -32.41 15.45 6.20
N SER A 97 -32.03 14.19 6.45
CA SER A 97 -31.50 13.76 7.75
C SER A 97 -30.19 14.46 8.08
N LYS A 98 -30.22 15.45 8.99
CA LYS A 98 -29.02 15.99 9.65
C LYS A 98 -28.58 15.14 10.84
N ASN A 99 -29.53 14.45 11.45
CA ASN A 99 -29.29 13.45 12.48
C ASN A 99 -30.41 12.41 12.48
N ILE A 100 -30.14 11.26 13.10
CA ILE A 100 -31.13 10.22 13.40
C ILE A 100 -30.94 9.76 14.83
N SER A 101 -32.03 9.31 15.47
CA SER A 101 -31.96 8.62 16.77
C SER A 101 -31.92 7.12 16.54
N LEU A 102 -30.88 6.48 17.05
CA LEU A 102 -30.78 5.02 17.13
C LEU A 102 -31.73 4.49 18.21
N GLU A 103 -32.09 3.21 18.14
CA GLU A 103 -32.98 2.58 19.13
C GLU A 103 -32.38 2.55 20.55
N ASN A 104 -31.06 2.51 20.67
CA ASN A 104 -30.35 2.58 21.94
C ASN A 104 -30.34 4.01 22.55
N GLY A 105 -31.02 4.99 21.93
CA GLY A 105 -31.09 6.38 22.38
C GLY A 105 -29.91 7.26 21.97
N GLN A 106 -28.90 6.72 21.28
CA GLN A 106 -27.80 7.52 20.75
C GLN A 106 -28.24 8.30 19.52
N ILE A 107 -27.69 9.50 19.35
CA ILE A 107 -27.93 10.34 18.17
C ILE A 107 -26.74 10.21 17.23
N VAL A 108 -27.00 9.90 15.97
CA VAL A 108 -26.00 9.95 14.90
C VAL A 108 -26.21 11.23 14.10
N TYR A 109 -25.13 12.00 13.94
CA TYR A 109 -25.09 13.23 13.17
C TYR A 109 -24.45 12.98 11.81
N PHE A 110 -25.04 13.55 10.75
CA PHE A 110 -24.52 13.51 9.40
C PHE A 110 -23.94 14.87 9.00
N SER A 111 -22.82 14.86 8.28
CA SER A 111 -22.28 16.07 7.68
C SER A 111 -23.13 16.54 6.48
N ASP A 112 -22.94 17.80 6.09
CA ASP A 112 -23.25 18.19 4.72
C ASP A 112 -22.39 17.36 3.74
N PRO A 113 -22.93 17.03 2.55
CA PRO A 113 -22.17 16.25 1.58
C PRO A 113 -21.02 17.06 1.00
N HIS A 114 -19.90 16.39 0.78
CA HIS A 114 -18.81 16.92 -0.04
C HIS A 114 -18.80 16.19 -1.39
N ILE A 115 -18.80 16.92 -2.48
CA ILE A 115 -18.96 16.37 -3.83
C ILE A 115 -17.74 16.77 -4.64
N THR A 116 -17.08 15.77 -5.22
CA THR A 116 -16.05 15.94 -6.25
C THR A 116 -16.61 15.50 -7.61
N ALA A 117 -15.81 15.63 -8.67
CA ALA A 117 -16.20 15.18 -10.01
C ALA A 117 -16.60 13.69 -10.06
N ASP A 118 -15.99 12.87 -9.20
CA ASP A 118 -16.12 11.41 -9.26
C ASP A 118 -16.72 10.76 -8.02
N THR A 119 -16.95 11.52 -6.93
CA THR A 119 -17.44 10.93 -5.66
C THR A 119 -18.24 11.92 -4.82
N LEU A 120 -19.32 11.41 -4.22
CA LEU A 120 -20.05 12.07 -3.14
C LEU A 120 -19.68 11.42 -1.80
N TYR A 121 -19.19 12.24 -0.88
CA TYR A 121 -18.79 11.87 0.46
C TYR A 121 -19.84 12.32 1.48
N SER A 122 -20.07 11.49 2.49
CA SER A 122 -20.86 11.83 3.67
C SER A 122 -20.14 11.30 4.90
N TYR A 123 -20.28 12.00 6.02
CA TYR A 123 -19.67 11.61 7.28
C TYR A 123 -20.73 11.38 8.34
N ALA A 124 -20.55 10.33 9.15
CA ALA A 124 -21.44 9.99 10.27
C ALA A 124 -20.64 9.90 11.57
N SER A 125 -21.16 10.50 12.65
CA SER A 125 -20.55 10.46 13.99
C SER A 125 -21.61 10.49 15.09
N THR A 126 -21.28 9.98 16.28
CA THR A 126 -22.11 10.09 17.49
C THR A 126 -21.95 11.43 18.20
N SER A 127 -21.02 12.27 17.77
CA SER A 127 -20.80 13.62 18.30
C SER A 127 -21.37 14.67 17.35
N ALA A 128 -21.95 15.73 17.90
CA ALA A 128 -22.47 16.85 17.10
C ALA A 128 -21.34 17.51 16.29
N LEU A 129 -21.58 17.74 15.00
CA LEU A 129 -20.61 18.35 14.09
C LEU A 129 -20.63 19.86 14.26
N THR A 130 -19.61 20.42 14.92
CA THR A 130 -19.60 21.86 15.27
C THR A 130 -19.21 22.77 14.12
N THR A 131 -18.42 22.31 13.13
CA THR A 131 -18.08 23.07 11.92
C THR A 131 -17.55 22.15 10.81
N ASN A 132 -17.99 22.37 9.56
CA ASN A 132 -17.40 21.77 8.36
C ASN A 132 -16.06 22.46 8.02
N LYS A 133 -15.07 22.32 8.91
CA LYS A 133 -13.74 22.90 8.73
C LYS A 133 -13.14 22.37 7.43
N GLN A 134 -12.69 23.28 6.57
CA GLN A 134 -11.95 22.94 5.36
C GLN A 134 -10.47 22.78 5.70
N CYS A 135 -9.85 21.77 5.12
CA CYS A 135 -8.43 21.46 5.18
C CYS A 135 -7.89 21.34 3.76
N GLN A 136 -6.60 21.61 3.59
CA GLN A 136 -5.93 21.37 2.31
C GLN A 136 -5.81 19.87 2.06
N SER A 137 -5.87 19.48 0.77
CA SER A 137 -5.53 18.10 0.38
C SER A 137 -4.13 17.73 0.88
N VAL A 138 -3.98 16.58 1.53
CA VAL A 138 -2.70 16.08 2.03
C VAL A 138 -2.11 15.11 1.02
N GLU A 139 -0.98 15.48 0.43
CA GLU A 139 -0.20 14.60 -0.42
C GLU A 139 0.77 13.74 0.42
N CYS A 140 1.03 12.50 -0.03
CA CYS A 140 2.02 11.64 0.59
C CYS A 140 3.40 11.90 0.00
N ASP A 141 4.40 12.05 0.86
CA ASP A 141 5.82 12.02 0.51
C ASP A 141 6.50 10.90 1.31
N PHE A 142 6.75 9.76 0.64
CA PHE A 142 7.45 8.62 1.24
C PHE A 142 8.93 8.87 1.49
N SER A 143 9.56 9.81 0.77
CA SER A 143 10.97 10.14 0.94
C SER A 143 11.21 10.94 2.23
N GLN A 144 10.27 11.82 2.56
CA GLN A 144 10.30 12.64 3.77
C GLN A 144 9.44 12.06 4.91
N CYS A 145 8.77 10.93 4.67
CA CYS A 145 7.80 10.35 5.58
C CYS A 145 6.75 11.38 6.01
N GLN A 146 6.17 12.10 5.04
CA GLN A 146 5.14 13.10 5.28
C GLN A 146 3.80 12.65 4.71
N PRO A 147 2.74 12.55 5.54
CA PRO A 147 2.75 12.83 6.98
C PRO A 147 3.50 11.77 7.80
N SER A 148 3.91 12.11 9.02
CA SER A 148 4.78 11.28 9.88
C SER A 148 4.28 9.84 10.10
N TRP A 149 2.96 9.63 10.06
CA TRP A 149 2.35 8.31 10.22
C TRP A 149 2.67 7.34 9.06
N LEU A 150 3.18 7.81 7.91
CA LEU A 150 3.52 6.96 6.76
C LEU A 150 4.67 5.98 7.06
N CYS A 151 5.69 6.41 7.81
CA CYS A 151 6.88 5.59 8.11
C CYS A 151 7.06 5.29 9.59
N GLN A 152 6.24 5.90 10.46
CA GLN A 152 6.35 5.72 11.91
C GLN A 152 4.98 5.33 12.48
N ASN A 153 4.79 4.03 12.70
CA ASN A 153 3.64 3.54 13.47
C ASN A 153 4.09 3.06 14.85
N ASN A 154 4.10 4.01 15.80
CA ASN A 154 4.22 3.69 17.22
C ASN A 154 2.97 2.98 17.76
N HIS A 155 1.90 2.90 16.97
CA HIS A 155 0.62 2.30 17.31
C HIS A 155 0.29 1.10 16.43
N ASN A 156 -0.65 0.29 16.93
CA ASN A 156 -1.21 -0.84 16.21
C ASN A 156 -2.10 -0.38 15.04
N SER A 157 -1.45 -0.05 13.93
CA SER A 157 -2.13 0.35 12.71
C SER A 157 -1.45 -0.17 11.45
N VAL A 158 -2.24 -0.22 10.39
CA VAL A 158 -1.87 -0.77 9.08
C VAL A 158 -2.23 0.24 8.01
N ILE A 159 -1.35 0.43 7.04
CA ILE A 159 -1.59 1.30 5.90
C ILE A 159 -2.34 0.52 4.82
N GLY A 160 -3.60 0.90 4.58
CA GLY A 160 -4.40 0.44 3.46
C GLY A 160 -4.14 1.28 2.23
N VAL A 161 -3.95 0.63 1.08
CA VAL A 161 -3.64 1.28 -0.20
C VAL A 161 -4.71 0.95 -1.22
N SER A 162 -5.20 1.94 -1.96
CA SER A 162 -6.08 1.74 -3.11
C SER A 162 -5.67 2.63 -4.26
N TYR A 163 -5.38 2.05 -5.42
CA TYR A 163 -5.25 2.79 -6.68
C TYR A 163 -6.62 3.29 -7.16
N TYR A 164 -6.66 4.11 -8.21
CA TYR A 164 -7.89 4.46 -8.92
C TYR A 164 -8.60 3.17 -9.36
N THR A 165 -9.66 2.83 -8.64
CA THR A 165 -10.59 1.77 -9.01
C THR A 165 -11.36 2.22 -10.25
N ALA A 166 -11.99 1.28 -10.97
CA ALA A 166 -12.90 1.63 -12.07
C ALA A 166 -13.98 2.66 -11.65
N PHE A 167 -14.25 2.75 -10.34
CA PHE A 167 -15.11 3.75 -9.74
C PHE A 167 -14.41 4.43 -8.55
N ALA A 168 -14.07 5.73 -8.64
CA ALA A 168 -13.33 6.45 -7.60
C ALA A 168 -13.95 6.35 -6.19
N HIS A 169 -15.28 6.32 -6.11
CA HIS A 169 -16.00 6.18 -4.84
C HIS A 169 -15.74 4.84 -4.12
N GLN A 170 -15.09 3.87 -4.76
CA GLN A 170 -14.68 2.61 -4.13
C GLN A 170 -13.29 2.67 -3.48
N GLN A 171 -12.52 3.75 -3.63
CA GLN A 171 -11.15 3.80 -3.10
C GLN A 171 -11.07 3.65 -1.58
N ILE A 172 -11.92 4.35 -0.81
CA ILE A 172 -11.97 4.22 0.66
C ILE A 172 -12.35 2.79 1.09
N PRO A 173 -13.47 2.19 0.62
CA PRO A 173 -13.81 0.83 1.03
C PRO A 173 -12.78 -0.22 0.57
N MET A 174 -12.13 -0.02 -0.58
CA MET A 174 -11.06 -0.93 -1.03
C MET A 174 -9.77 -0.76 -0.23
N SER A 175 -9.39 0.47 0.17
CA SER A 175 -8.23 0.68 1.04
C SER A 175 -8.45 0.04 2.41
N ALA A 176 -9.67 0.12 2.95
CA ALA A 176 -10.04 -0.58 4.19
C ALA A 176 -9.97 -2.11 4.03
N GLN A 177 -10.49 -2.66 2.93
CA GLN A 177 -10.41 -4.10 2.66
C GLN A 177 -8.96 -4.57 2.56
N ASN A 178 -8.12 -3.81 1.85
CA ASN A 178 -6.68 -4.10 1.73
C ASN A 178 -5.99 -4.01 3.09
N ALA A 179 -6.30 -3.00 3.92
CA ALA A 179 -5.78 -2.92 5.28
C ALA A 179 -6.18 -4.12 6.15
N LYS A 180 -7.42 -4.62 6.08
CA LYS A 180 -7.85 -5.85 6.78
C LYS A 180 -7.05 -7.07 6.36
N ILE A 181 -6.74 -7.20 5.06
CA ILE A 181 -5.92 -8.30 4.54
C ILE A 181 -4.50 -8.21 5.11
N LEU A 182 -3.86 -7.05 5.03
CA LEU A 182 -2.50 -6.85 5.56
C LEU A 182 -2.46 -7.05 7.08
N ALA A 183 -3.47 -6.56 7.82
CA ALA A 183 -3.61 -6.80 9.24
C ALA A 183 -3.71 -8.28 9.60
N GLY A 184 -4.42 -9.08 8.78
CA GLY A 184 -4.47 -10.54 8.95
C GLY A 184 -3.08 -11.17 8.85
N TYR A 185 -2.31 -10.79 7.82
CA TYR A 185 -0.94 -11.28 7.63
C TYR A 185 -0.01 -10.91 8.80
N LEU A 186 -0.11 -9.68 9.30
CA LEU A 186 0.70 -9.20 10.42
C LEU A 186 0.30 -9.84 11.75
N SER A 187 -1.00 -10.07 11.97
CA SER A 187 -1.51 -10.66 13.21
C SER A 187 -1.14 -12.13 13.36
N GLN A 188 -1.34 -12.95 12.32
CA GLN A 188 -1.00 -14.37 12.32
C GLN A 188 -0.98 -14.92 10.89
N ALA A 189 0.21 -15.22 10.39
CA ALA A 189 0.42 -15.87 9.11
C ALA A 189 0.89 -17.31 9.28
N ARG A 190 0.35 -18.21 8.46
CA ARG A 190 0.83 -19.58 8.27
C ARG A 190 1.66 -19.61 7.01
N VAL A 191 2.95 -19.85 7.17
CA VAL A 191 3.93 -19.98 6.09
C VAL A 191 4.14 -21.45 5.81
N ASN A 192 3.84 -21.89 4.58
CA ASN A 192 4.14 -23.22 4.08
C ASN A 192 4.82 -23.08 2.72
N VAL A 193 6.16 -23.06 2.74
CA VAL A 193 6.99 -22.72 1.58
C VAL A 193 8.13 -23.73 1.44
N THR A 194 8.44 -24.09 0.20
CA THR A 194 9.66 -24.78 -0.18
C THR A 194 10.53 -23.84 -1.00
N GLU A 195 11.80 -23.70 -0.62
CA GLU A 195 12.79 -22.97 -1.38
C GLU A 195 13.84 -23.91 -1.95
N GLN A 196 14.26 -23.65 -3.18
CA GLN A 196 15.41 -24.29 -3.80
C GLN A 196 16.48 -23.23 -4.07
N LEU A 197 17.67 -23.46 -3.51
CA LEU A 197 18.86 -22.68 -3.78
C LEU A 197 19.79 -23.46 -4.71
N ARG A 198 20.19 -22.82 -5.81
CA ARG A 198 21.16 -23.37 -6.76
C ARG A 198 22.30 -22.39 -6.97
N GLU A 199 23.48 -22.78 -6.53
CA GLU A 199 24.73 -22.09 -6.83
C GLU A 199 25.39 -22.72 -8.05
N SER A 200 25.94 -21.88 -8.91
CA SER A 200 26.72 -22.33 -10.05
C SER A 200 27.92 -21.42 -10.27
N TYR A 201 29.03 -22.03 -10.66
CA TYR A 201 30.26 -21.34 -11.01
C TYR A 201 30.73 -21.85 -12.37
N ALA A 202 30.83 -20.94 -13.34
CA ALA A 202 31.39 -21.20 -14.66
C ALA A 202 32.58 -20.26 -14.90
N SER A 203 33.67 -20.81 -15.43
CA SER A 203 34.83 -20.08 -15.91
C SER A 203 34.90 -20.30 -17.42
N ASP A 204 34.83 -19.23 -18.21
CA ASP A 204 34.98 -19.32 -19.65
C ASP A 204 36.47 -19.22 -20.07
N ALA A 205 36.77 -19.63 -21.31
CA ALA A 205 38.12 -19.55 -21.87
C ALA A 205 38.66 -18.11 -21.98
N GLN A 206 37.84 -17.09 -21.70
CA GLN A 206 38.15 -15.66 -21.71
C GLN A 206 38.36 -15.09 -20.30
N SER A 207 38.42 -15.94 -19.26
CA SER A 207 38.67 -15.58 -17.86
C SER A 207 37.57 -14.73 -17.20
N GLN A 208 36.32 -14.80 -17.68
CA GLN A 208 35.18 -14.25 -16.95
C GLN A 208 34.58 -15.33 -16.05
N SER A 209 34.94 -15.30 -14.76
CA SER A 209 34.27 -16.10 -13.73
C SER A 209 32.83 -15.63 -13.54
N LYS A 210 31.86 -16.47 -13.87
CA LYS A 210 30.43 -16.23 -13.64
C LYS A 210 29.98 -17.08 -12.46
N TYR A 211 29.81 -16.41 -11.32
CA TYR A 211 29.07 -16.95 -10.18
C TYR A 211 27.59 -16.57 -10.32
N ALA A 212 26.70 -17.55 -10.21
CA ALA A 212 25.26 -17.32 -10.25
C ALA A 212 24.58 -18.05 -9.10
N LEU A 213 23.72 -17.31 -8.40
CA LEU A 213 22.83 -17.80 -7.36
C LEU A 213 21.40 -17.75 -7.91
N ASN A 214 20.72 -18.88 -7.94
CA ASN A 214 19.31 -18.94 -8.32
C ASN A 214 18.50 -19.42 -7.11
N LEU A 215 17.55 -18.59 -6.69
CA LEU A 215 16.57 -18.93 -5.67
C LEU A 215 15.22 -19.16 -6.36
N SER A 216 14.60 -20.31 -6.11
CA SER A 216 13.22 -20.57 -6.51
C SER A 216 12.40 -20.83 -5.25
N ARG A 217 11.22 -20.22 -5.18
CA ARG A 217 10.30 -20.36 -4.05
C ARG A 217 8.94 -20.83 -4.54
N GLN A 218 8.39 -21.83 -3.88
CA GLN A 218 7.06 -22.36 -4.13
C GLN A 218 6.30 -22.54 -2.82
N GLY A 219 4.98 -22.38 -2.85
CA GLY A 219 4.13 -22.52 -1.67
C GLY A 219 3.28 -21.29 -1.41
N ASP A 220 2.73 -21.21 -0.20
CA ASP A 220 1.79 -20.17 0.17
C ASP A 220 2.04 -19.60 1.57
N VAL A 221 1.69 -18.32 1.70
CA VAL A 221 1.56 -17.62 2.97
C VAL A 221 0.10 -17.26 3.08
N SER A 222 -0.57 -17.81 4.09
CA SER A 222 -1.99 -17.60 4.34
C SER A 222 -2.19 -16.89 5.67
N ALA A 223 -3.27 -16.15 5.80
CA ALA A 223 -3.58 -15.35 6.98
C ALA A 223 -5.03 -15.50 7.40
N GLN A 224 -5.31 -15.31 8.68
CA GLN A 224 -6.68 -15.26 9.17
C GLN A 224 -7.35 -13.95 8.71
N LYS A 225 -8.62 -14.06 8.30
CA LYS A 225 -9.41 -12.89 7.93
C LYS A 225 -9.75 -12.07 9.19
N ILE A 226 -9.43 -10.78 9.15
CA ILE A 226 -9.87 -9.81 10.16
C ILE A 226 -11.31 -9.40 9.86
N GLU A 227 -12.25 -9.87 10.68
CA GLU A 227 -13.66 -9.47 10.55
C GLU A 227 -13.95 -8.18 11.31
N GLN A 228 -13.17 -7.89 12.35
CA GLN A 228 -13.37 -6.73 13.21
C GLN A 228 -13.37 -5.43 12.40
N PRO A 229 -14.21 -4.44 12.77
CA PRO A 229 -14.17 -3.11 12.19
C PRO A 229 -12.79 -2.48 12.41
N ILE A 230 -12.27 -1.81 11.39
CA ILE A 230 -11.03 -1.05 11.48
C ILE A 230 -11.34 0.44 11.35
N LEU A 231 -10.58 1.28 12.04
CA LEU A 231 -10.83 2.71 12.11
C LEU A 231 -9.81 3.46 11.27
N MET A 232 -10.26 4.12 10.19
CA MET A 232 -9.40 5.03 9.43
C MET A 232 -9.03 6.23 10.32
N THR A 233 -7.75 6.43 10.60
CA THR A 233 -7.31 7.57 11.43
C THR A 233 -6.92 8.75 10.56
N ASN A 234 -6.19 8.47 9.48
CA ASN A 234 -5.62 9.47 8.59
C ASN A 234 -5.55 8.95 7.15
N SER A 235 -5.52 9.85 6.17
CA SER A 235 -5.23 9.49 4.78
C SER A 235 -4.46 10.59 4.05
N CYS A 236 -3.70 10.20 3.03
CA CYS A 236 -3.06 11.09 2.08
C CYS A 236 -3.14 10.48 0.67
N THR A 237 -2.85 11.29 -0.35
CA THR A 237 -2.85 10.85 -1.75
C THR A 237 -1.46 10.93 -2.38
N TYR A 238 -1.10 9.95 -3.20
CA TYR A 238 0.08 10.01 -4.06
C TYR A 238 -0.34 9.71 -5.51
N GLY A 239 -0.34 10.75 -6.35
CA GLY A 239 -0.96 10.68 -7.67
C GLY A 239 -2.43 10.28 -7.55
N ALA A 240 -2.82 9.18 -8.21
CA ALA A 240 -4.18 8.65 -8.17
C ALA A 240 -4.42 7.60 -7.04
N THR A 241 -3.44 7.40 -6.16
CA THR A 241 -3.48 6.36 -5.11
C THR A 241 -3.85 6.97 -3.76
N LEU A 242 -4.82 6.37 -3.09
CA LEU A 242 -5.17 6.67 -1.71
C LEU A 242 -4.37 5.78 -0.76
N PHE A 243 -3.68 6.40 0.20
CA PHE A 243 -3.09 5.74 1.36
C PHE A 243 -3.86 6.16 2.60
N ALA A 244 -4.30 5.19 3.39
CA ALA A 244 -5.07 5.42 4.59
C ALA A 244 -4.51 4.59 5.74
N ASN A 245 -4.23 5.23 6.87
CA ASN A 245 -3.83 4.54 8.10
C ASN A 245 -5.07 4.04 8.83
N TYR A 246 -5.06 2.77 9.21
CA TYR A 246 -6.16 2.12 9.91
C TYR A 246 -5.70 1.57 11.25
N SER A 247 -6.36 1.98 12.33
CA SER A 247 -6.13 1.40 13.66
C SER A 247 -6.99 0.15 13.88
N LEU A 248 -6.38 -0.85 14.53
CA LEU A 248 -7.01 -2.13 14.85
C LEU A 248 -7.58 -2.11 16.30
N PRO A 249 -8.79 -2.65 16.55
CA PRO A 249 -9.45 -2.50 17.85
C PRO A 249 -8.81 -3.22 19.04
N THR A 250 -7.85 -4.13 18.82
CA THR A 250 -7.66 -5.24 19.78
C THR A 250 -6.24 -5.76 20.00
N GLN A 251 -5.19 -5.00 19.72
CA GLN A 251 -3.90 -5.34 20.33
C GLN A 251 -3.35 -4.12 21.05
N GLN A 252 -3.36 -4.20 22.38
CA GLN A 252 -2.43 -3.45 23.22
C GLN A 252 -1.02 -3.95 22.90
N GLU A 253 -0.50 -3.58 21.73
CA GLU A 253 0.92 -3.73 21.50
C GLU A 253 1.65 -2.67 22.33
N VAL A 254 2.71 -3.10 23.01
CA VAL A 254 3.59 -2.19 23.72
C VAL A 254 4.15 -1.18 22.68
N PRO A 255 3.98 0.13 22.90
CA PRO A 255 4.60 1.13 22.04
C PRO A 255 6.11 0.90 22.02
N LEU A 256 6.72 1.01 20.84
CA LEU A 256 8.17 0.88 20.71
C LEU A 256 8.83 2.01 21.54
N SER A 257 9.84 1.66 22.35
CA SER A 257 10.39 2.58 23.34
C SER A 257 11.07 3.81 22.75
N THR A 258 11.49 3.76 21.47
CA THR A 258 12.24 4.82 20.77
C THR A 258 12.15 4.69 19.24
N SER A 259 12.34 5.79 18.50
CA SER A 259 12.56 5.72 17.05
C SER A 259 13.94 5.15 16.74
N ILE A 260 13.99 4.17 15.85
CA ILE A 260 15.22 3.42 15.52
C ILE A 260 15.36 3.35 14.01
N ASN A 261 16.60 3.38 13.54
CA ASN A 261 16.93 3.07 12.16
C ASN A 261 16.88 1.55 11.96
N TRP A 262 15.69 1.02 11.69
CA TRP A 262 15.45 -0.42 11.46
C TRP A 262 16.23 -0.99 10.29
N ARG A 263 16.71 -0.13 9.38
CA ARG A 263 17.39 -0.53 8.13
C ARG A 263 18.80 -1.05 8.34
N GLU A 264 19.41 -0.73 9.48
CA GLU A 264 20.79 -1.12 9.82
C GLU A 264 20.84 -2.18 10.92
N ARG A 265 19.69 -2.70 11.37
CA ARG A 265 19.62 -3.65 12.48
C ARG A 265 18.91 -4.93 12.08
N GLN A 266 19.42 -6.03 12.62
CA GLN A 266 18.81 -7.36 12.49
C GLN A 266 17.96 -7.73 13.73
N GLU A 267 18.06 -6.97 14.81
CA GLU A 267 17.35 -7.25 16.06
C GLU A 267 16.99 -5.95 16.80
N PHE A 268 15.85 -5.95 17.50
CA PHE A 268 15.44 -4.91 18.43
C PHE A 268 14.64 -5.49 19.60
N GLU A 269 14.98 -5.11 20.83
CA GLU A 269 14.33 -5.61 22.06
C GLU A 269 14.28 -7.15 22.14
N GLY A 270 15.32 -7.84 21.67
CA GLY A 270 15.36 -9.32 21.67
C GLY A 270 14.53 -9.98 20.57
N ARG A 271 13.98 -9.21 19.63
CA ARG A 271 13.10 -9.67 18.54
C ARG A 271 13.77 -9.43 17.19
N SER A 272 13.66 -10.39 16.27
CA SER A 272 14.29 -10.25 14.96
C SER A 272 13.60 -9.17 14.10
N ILE A 273 14.41 -8.43 13.35
CA ILE A 273 13.96 -7.53 12.29
C ILE A 273 14.29 -8.21 10.96
N VAL A 274 13.30 -8.29 10.09
CA VAL A 274 13.47 -8.82 8.74
C VAL A 274 13.11 -7.79 7.69
N LEU A 275 13.71 -7.96 6.52
CA LEU A 275 13.35 -7.25 5.30
C LEU A 275 12.62 -8.22 4.38
N GLY A 276 11.50 -7.77 3.82
CA GLY A 276 10.93 -8.39 2.63
C GLY A 276 10.89 -7.42 1.47
N ASN A 277 11.03 -7.94 0.25
CA ASN A 277 11.02 -7.13 -0.96
C ASN A 277 10.11 -7.72 -2.05
N PHE A 278 9.67 -6.85 -2.96
CA PHE A 278 8.99 -7.24 -4.18
C PHE A 278 9.30 -6.25 -5.30
N GLY A 279 9.61 -6.76 -6.50
CA GLY A 279 9.80 -5.96 -7.72
C GLY A 279 11.26 -5.69 -8.12
N GLU A 280 12.24 -6.00 -7.28
CA GLU A 280 13.66 -5.69 -7.53
C GLU A 280 14.21 -6.27 -8.85
N ASP A 281 13.78 -7.49 -9.18
CA ASP A 281 14.15 -8.21 -10.41
C ASP A 281 13.24 -7.87 -11.61
N GLY A 282 12.48 -6.77 -11.54
CA GLY A 282 11.50 -6.39 -12.57
C GLY A 282 10.21 -7.21 -12.52
N THR A 283 9.95 -7.90 -11.40
CA THR A 283 8.72 -8.66 -11.18
C THR A 283 7.55 -7.71 -10.96
N ILE A 284 6.42 -7.96 -11.63
CA ILE A 284 5.22 -7.12 -11.54
C ILE A 284 4.12 -7.91 -10.85
N ALA A 285 3.33 -7.25 -10.00
CA ALA A 285 2.15 -7.87 -9.43
C ALA A 285 1.18 -8.28 -10.56
N PRO A 286 0.49 -9.43 -10.49
CA PRO A 286 -0.37 -9.91 -11.59
C PRO A 286 -1.49 -8.94 -12.00
N ASP A 287 -1.93 -8.09 -11.08
CA ASP A 287 -2.95 -7.06 -11.25
C ASP A 287 -2.37 -5.65 -11.46
N ASN A 288 -1.03 -5.52 -11.47
CA ASN A 288 -0.30 -4.26 -11.52
C ASN A 288 -0.68 -3.27 -10.39
N LEU A 289 -1.22 -3.76 -9.27
CA LEU A 289 -1.63 -2.93 -8.15
C LEU A 289 -0.52 -2.82 -7.10
N LEU A 290 -0.26 -1.59 -6.65
CA LEU A 290 0.68 -1.33 -5.55
C LEU A 290 0.28 -2.05 -4.25
N SER A 291 -1.02 -2.18 -3.97
CA SER A 291 -1.52 -2.94 -2.81
C SER A 291 -1.13 -4.42 -2.88
N SER A 292 -1.13 -5.01 -4.08
CA SER A 292 -0.65 -6.38 -4.29
C SER A 292 0.87 -6.48 -4.17
N ALA A 293 1.63 -5.50 -4.67
CA ALA A 293 3.08 -5.45 -4.48
C ALA A 293 3.45 -5.37 -2.98
N ILE A 294 2.78 -4.51 -2.20
CA ILE A 294 2.95 -4.41 -0.74
C ILE A 294 2.61 -5.74 -0.06
N LYS A 295 1.48 -6.36 -0.44
CA LYS A 295 1.09 -7.68 0.08
C LYS A 295 2.17 -8.73 -0.18
N PHE A 296 2.78 -8.76 -1.37
CA PHE A 296 3.84 -9.71 -1.68
C PHE A 296 5.12 -9.43 -0.90
N ALA A 297 5.52 -8.16 -0.74
CA ALA A 297 6.67 -7.80 0.09
C ALA A 297 6.46 -8.19 1.58
N ILE A 298 5.24 -8.05 2.12
CA ILE A 298 4.90 -8.54 3.46
C ILE A 298 4.99 -10.07 3.53
N ARG A 299 4.45 -10.78 2.52
CA ARG A 299 4.55 -12.26 2.47
C ARG A 299 6.01 -12.71 2.43
N ASP A 300 6.85 -12.03 1.67
CA ASP A 300 8.28 -12.28 1.60
C ASP A 300 8.94 -12.09 2.97
N ALA A 301 8.71 -10.97 3.65
CA ALA A 301 9.19 -10.73 5.01
C ALA A 301 8.72 -11.81 6.01
N LEU A 302 7.47 -12.26 5.92
CA LEU A 302 6.94 -13.32 6.79
C LEU A 302 7.62 -14.67 6.54
N VAL A 303 8.04 -14.97 5.31
CA VAL A 303 8.85 -16.14 5.01
C VAL A 303 10.22 -16.02 5.68
N GLU A 304 10.85 -14.85 5.62
CA GLU A 304 12.13 -14.61 6.30
C GLU A 304 12.00 -14.75 7.84
N LEU A 305 10.92 -14.26 8.45
CA LEU A 305 10.63 -14.52 9.86
C LEU A 305 10.45 -16.02 10.16
N ALA A 306 9.75 -16.74 9.28
CA ALA A 306 9.53 -18.17 9.45
C ALA A 306 10.85 -18.96 9.40
N LYS A 307 11.79 -18.57 8.54
CA LYS A 307 13.13 -19.17 8.49
C LYS A 307 13.89 -19.02 9.80
N ILE A 308 13.78 -17.85 10.44
CA ILE A 308 14.40 -17.59 11.75
C ILE A 308 13.82 -18.52 12.82
N LYS A 309 12.49 -18.74 12.82
CA LYS A 309 11.84 -19.66 13.77
C LYS A 309 12.19 -21.12 13.52
N GLY A 310 12.33 -21.53 12.27
CA GLY A 310 12.75 -22.89 11.96
C GLY A 310 12.62 -23.25 10.49
N ILE A 311 13.65 -23.95 10.01
CA ILE A 311 13.79 -24.43 8.63
C ILE A 311 14.17 -25.91 8.69
N GLU A 312 13.55 -26.73 7.86
CA GLU A 312 13.95 -28.11 7.63
C GLU A 312 14.74 -28.18 6.32
N ILE A 313 15.99 -28.62 6.39
CA ILE A 313 16.87 -28.73 5.22
C ILE A 313 16.84 -30.19 4.77
N SER A 314 16.38 -30.47 3.54
CA SER A 314 16.48 -31.84 3.02
C SER A 314 17.93 -32.14 2.64
N SER A 315 18.39 -33.34 2.98
CA SER A 315 19.80 -33.74 2.97
C SER A 315 20.45 -33.92 1.58
N ASP A 316 19.80 -33.52 0.49
CA ASP A 316 20.32 -33.68 -0.87
C ASP A 316 21.23 -32.51 -1.31
N THR A 317 21.80 -31.79 -0.34
CA THR A 317 22.80 -30.76 -0.60
C THR A 317 24.07 -31.37 -1.16
N THR A 318 24.24 -31.24 -2.47
CA THR A 318 25.47 -31.68 -3.13
C THR A 318 26.51 -30.56 -3.11
N LEU A 319 27.55 -30.70 -2.29
CA LEU A 319 28.73 -29.86 -2.33
C LEU A 319 29.53 -30.21 -3.60
N VAL A 320 29.69 -29.24 -4.49
CA VAL A 320 30.45 -29.41 -5.75
C VAL A 320 31.68 -28.54 -5.70
N GLN A 321 32.80 -29.07 -6.21
CA GLN A 321 34.07 -28.35 -6.34
C GLN A 321 34.34 -28.05 -7.82
N ASN A 322 34.64 -26.79 -8.14
CA ASN A 322 35.10 -26.38 -9.46
C ASN A 322 36.22 -25.35 -9.30
N GLU A 323 37.36 -25.56 -9.96
CA GLU A 323 38.53 -24.66 -9.91
C GLU A 323 38.97 -24.23 -8.49
N GLY A 324 38.95 -25.15 -7.52
CA GLY A 324 39.35 -24.84 -6.14
C GLY A 324 38.29 -24.13 -5.29
N ARG A 325 37.09 -23.89 -5.85
CA ARG A 325 35.95 -23.31 -5.13
C ARG A 325 34.89 -24.37 -4.86
N TYR A 326 34.28 -24.29 -3.68
CA TYR A 326 33.16 -25.14 -3.29
C TYR A 326 31.86 -24.35 -3.39
N PHE A 327 30.80 -24.97 -3.88
CA PHE A 327 29.46 -24.38 -3.96
C PHE A 327 28.37 -25.44 -3.77
N LEU A 328 27.19 -24.99 -3.34
CA LEU A 328 26.03 -25.85 -3.08
C LEU A 328 25.16 -25.92 -4.34
N ASN A 329 25.26 -27.04 -5.08
CA ASN A 329 24.62 -27.13 -6.40
C ASN A 329 23.09 -27.18 -6.33
N ASN A 330 22.52 -27.82 -5.30
CA ASN A 330 21.07 -27.81 -5.03
C ASN A 330 20.85 -27.99 -3.54
N THR A 331 20.18 -27.05 -2.89
CA THR A 331 19.69 -27.21 -1.52
C THR A 331 18.20 -26.92 -1.48
N TYR A 332 17.44 -27.77 -0.79
CA TYR A 332 16.01 -27.59 -0.59
C TYR A 332 15.71 -27.29 0.87
N TYR A 333 14.91 -26.26 1.08
CA TYR A 333 14.47 -25.81 2.38
C TYR A 333 12.96 -25.93 2.46
N THR A 334 12.45 -26.58 3.50
CA THR A 334 11.03 -26.63 3.83
C THR A 334 10.78 -25.75 5.05
N ILE A 335 9.86 -24.80 4.90
CA ILE A 335 9.52 -23.79 5.91
C ILE A 335 8.03 -23.93 6.20
N ALA A 336 7.70 -24.47 7.38
CA ALA A 336 6.33 -24.69 7.83
C ALA A 336 6.17 -24.10 9.24
N GLN A 337 5.80 -22.81 9.32
CA GLN A 337 5.75 -22.08 10.59
C GLN A 337 4.51 -21.19 10.69
N THR A 338 4.11 -20.89 11.92
CA THR A 338 3.17 -19.81 12.22
C THR A 338 3.94 -18.62 12.80
N VAL A 339 3.82 -17.48 12.14
CA VAL A 339 4.53 -16.24 12.48
C VAL A 339 3.55 -15.09 12.59
N ASN A 340 3.96 -14.07 13.33
CA ASN A 340 3.31 -12.79 13.47
C ASN A 340 4.40 -11.72 13.35
N GLY A 341 4.03 -10.52 12.94
CA GLY A 341 4.98 -9.44 12.74
C GLY A 341 4.33 -8.08 12.84
N ARG A 342 5.05 -7.12 13.39
CA ARG A 342 4.67 -5.71 13.42
C ARG A 342 5.31 -5.00 12.23
N LEU A 343 4.50 -4.29 11.46
CA LEU A 343 4.99 -3.45 10.36
C LEU A 343 5.74 -2.23 10.93
N LEU A 344 7.04 -2.14 10.62
CA LEU A 344 7.89 -1.03 11.05
C LEU A 344 7.92 0.09 10.02
N ASP A 345 8.17 -0.25 8.75
CA ASP A 345 8.32 0.71 7.66
C ASP A 345 7.96 0.08 6.31
N ILE A 346 7.52 0.92 5.37
CA ILE A 346 7.32 0.57 3.96
C ILE A 346 8.04 1.61 3.12
N GLN A 347 9.00 1.17 2.31
CA GLN A 347 9.59 2.01 1.28
C GLN A 347 9.11 1.57 -0.11
N ILE A 348 8.71 2.56 -0.90
CA ILE A 348 8.30 2.35 -2.29
C ILE A 348 9.19 3.22 -3.17
N ASN A 349 9.97 2.57 -4.04
CA ASN A 349 10.75 3.21 -5.09
C ASN A 349 10.18 2.78 -6.45
N TYR A 350 10.40 3.55 -7.51
CA TYR A 350 10.00 3.17 -8.86
C TYR A 350 11.25 2.91 -9.70
N LYS A 351 11.29 1.75 -10.37
CA LYS A 351 12.33 1.38 -11.34
C LYS A 351 11.65 0.99 -12.64
N ASP A 352 12.01 1.65 -13.73
CA ASP A 352 11.43 1.43 -15.07
C ASP A 352 9.89 1.52 -15.10
N GLY A 353 9.30 2.35 -14.23
CA GLY A 353 7.85 2.54 -14.12
C GLY A 353 7.13 1.53 -13.22
N PHE A 354 7.82 0.54 -12.65
CA PHE A 354 7.25 -0.46 -11.76
C PHE A 354 7.65 -0.21 -10.29
N PRO A 355 6.75 -0.50 -9.33
CA PRO A 355 7.03 -0.29 -7.92
C PRO A 355 7.94 -1.38 -7.35
N ASN A 356 9.07 -0.97 -6.78
CA ASN A 356 9.93 -1.78 -5.92
C ASN A 356 9.55 -1.48 -4.47
N VAL A 357 8.98 -2.47 -3.80
CA VAL A 357 8.46 -2.33 -2.44
C VAL A 357 9.38 -3.07 -1.48
N TYR A 358 9.80 -2.38 -0.42
CA TYR A 358 10.57 -2.92 0.69
C TYR A 358 9.79 -2.75 1.97
N VAL A 359 9.71 -3.80 2.78
CA VAL A 359 8.96 -3.83 4.03
C VAL A 359 9.83 -4.35 5.15
N TRP A 360 9.87 -3.62 6.27
CA TRP A 360 10.52 -4.06 7.49
C TRP A 360 9.48 -4.57 8.48
N LEU A 361 9.66 -5.81 8.94
CA LEU A 361 8.83 -6.40 9.99
C LEU A 361 9.68 -6.66 11.23
N LEU A 362 9.11 -6.33 12.39
CA LEU A 362 9.61 -6.78 13.69
C LEU A 362 8.86 -8.06 14.06
N GLU A 363 9.57 -9.13 14.39
CA GLU A 363 9.00 -10.40 14.86
C GLU A 363 7.96 -10.15 15.96
N GLY A 364 6.74 -10.67 15.86
CA GLY A 364 5.72 -10.53 16.90
C GLY A 364 6.08 -11.24 18.20
N SER A 365 5.44 -10.84 19.30
CA SER A 365 5.62 -11.51 20.61
C SER A 365 4.89 -12.85 20.70
#